data_AF-A0A7V1N2P9-F1
#
_entry.id   AF-A0A7V1N2P9-F1
#
_cell.length_a   1.000
_cell.length_b   1.000
_cell.length_c   1.000
_cell.angle_alpha   90.00
_cell.angle_beta   90.00
_cell.angle_gamma   90.00
#
_symmetry.space_group_name_H-M   'P 1'
#
loop_
_entity.id
_entity.type
_entity.pdbx_description
1 polymer ?
#
loop_
_entity_poly.entity_id
_entity_poly.type
_entity_poly.pdbx_seq_one_letter_code
_entity_poly.pdbx_strand_id
1 'polypeptide(L)'
;MDNLGFLHGGNIYEVRRKYKGEIIDFSANINPLGLSKKAKEVILKNLDKISYYPDPKAETLIRKIAQYWGISEESILLGNGSVNLIYLITFAYRPKTALIPEPTFSEYERASKNSGS
;
A
#
# COMPACT_ATOMS: atom_id res chain seq x y z
N MET A 1 19.80 -16.93 -11.41
CA MET A 1 18.54 -16.77 -10.64
C MET A 1 18.84 -15.71 -9.61
N ASP A 2 18.55 -14.45 -9.94
CA ASP A 2 18.86 -13.35 -9.05
C ASP A 2 18.01 -13.48 -7.79
N ASN A 3 18.71 -13.39 -6.66
CA ASN A 3 18.16 -13.51 -5.32
C ASN A 3 17.09 -12.41 -5.15
N LEU A 4 15.81 -12.75 -5.35
CA LEU A 4 14.64 -11.91 -5.12
C LEU A 4 14.43 -11.72 -3.60
N GLY A 5 15.47 -11.22 -2.94
CA GLY A 5 15.40 -10.76 -1.56
C GLY A 5 14.36 -9.66 -1.45
N PHE A 6 13.73 -9.58 -0.28
CA PHE A 6 12.78 -8.52 0.06
C PHE A 6 13.47 -7.16 -0.12
N LEU A 7 13.11 -6.41 -1.17
CA LEU A 7 13.79 -5.16 -1.59
C LEU A 7 13.35 -3.91 -0.80
N HIS A 8 12.47 -4.06 0.19
CA HIS A 8 11.87 -2.94 0.90
C HIS A 8 12.44 -2.81 2.31
N GLY A 9 12.62 -1.56 2.76
CA GLY A 9 12.90 -1.27 4.16
C GLY A 9 11.72 -1.61 5.09
N GLY A 10 11.92 -1.46 6.39
CA GLY A 10 10.91 -1.74 7.41
C GLY A 10 10.89 -3.18 7.93
N ASN A 11 11.84 -4.04 7.53
CA ASN A 11 11.95 -5.41 8.04
C ASN A 11 12.59 -5.46 9.45
N ILE A 12 11.92 -4.82 10.41
CA ILE A 12 12.37 -4.77 11.80
C ILE A 12 12.51 -6.16 12.44
N TYR A 13 11.77 -7.16 11.95
CA TYR A 13 11.82 -8.52 12.47
C TYR A 13 13.15 -9.22 12.18
N GLU A 14 13.70 -9.03 10.98
CA GLU A 14 15.03 -9.55 10.66
C GLU A 14 16.12 -8.86 11.46
N VAL A 15 16.04 -7.53 11.58
CA VAL A 15 16.96 -6.74 12.40
C VAL A 15 16.94 -7.21 13.85
N ARG A 16 15.75 -7.46 14.42
CA ARG A 16 15.57 -7.99 15.80
C ARG A 16 16.15 -9.39 16.01
N ARG A 17 16.20 -10.23 14.99
CA ARG A 17 16.85 -11.55 15.08
C ARG A 17 18.37 -11.45 15.08
N LYS A 18 18.93 -10.45 14.39
CA LYS A 18 20.37 -10.29 14.18
C LYS A 18 21.05 -9.41 15.24
N TYR A 19 20.36 -8.39 15.73
CA TYR A 19 20.91 -7.40 16.65
C TYR A 19 20.11 -7.39 17.96
N LYS A 20 20.81 -7.23 19.09
CA LYS A 20 20.21 -7.10 20.42
C LYS A 20 20.05 -5.61 20.78
N GLY A 21 19.08 -5.30 21.64
CA GLY A 21 18.84 -3.95 22.16
C GLY A 21 17.67 -3.24 21.50
N GLU A 22 17.52 -1.96 21.85
CA GLU A 22 16.50 -1.09 21.24
C GLU A 22 16.83 -0.82 19.77
N ILE A 23 15.82 -0.89 18.91
CA ILE A 23 15.95 -0.62 17.48
C ILE A 23 15.12 0.61 17.14
N ILE A 24 15.78 1.60 16.56
CA ILE A 24 15.15 2.77 15.97
C ILE A 24 15.20 2.59 14.45
N ASP A 25 14.04 2.39 13.83
CA ASP A 25 13.94 2.05 12.41
C ASP A 25 13.78 3.32 11.54
N PHE A 26 14.83 3.64 10.78
CA PHE A 26 14.86 4.71 9.77
C PHE A 26 14.74 4.18 8.33
N SER A 27 14.48 2.88 8.14
CA SER A 27 14.44 2.25 6.82
C SER A 27 13.07 2.31 6.15
N ALA A 28 12.02 2.71 6.87
CA ALA A 28 10.67 2.89 6.34
C ALA A 28 10.12 4.28 6.64
N ASN A 29 9.46 4.88 5.65
CA ASN A 29 8.85 6.21 5.75
C ASN A 29 7.48 6.14 6.45
N ILE A 30 7.47 5.83 7.75
CA ILE A 30 6.24 5.77 8.57
C ILE A 30 6.13 7.04 9.42
N ASN A 31 4.90 7.50 9.65
CA ASN A 31 4.66 8.66 10.51
C ASN A 31 5.14 8.39 11.96
N PRO A 32 6.13 9.13 12.48
CA PRO A 32 6.67 8.90 13.82
C PRO A 32 5.70 9.25 14.95
N LEU A 33 4.63 10.00 14.67
CA LEU A 33 3.57 10.31 15.63
C LEU A 33 2.66 9.10 15.92
N GLY A 34 2.83 8.00 15.19
CA GLY A 34 2.06 6.78 15.33
C GLY A 34 0.65 6.88 14.74
N LEU A 35 -0.22 5.95 15.14
CA LEU A 35 -1.60 5.89 14.68
C LEU A 35 -2.41 7.08 15.20
N SER A 36 -3.16 7.73 14.31
CA SER A 36 -4.12 8.79 14.67
C SER A 36 -5.05 8.34 15.80
N LYS A 37 -5.21 9.18 16.84
CA LYS A 37 -6.09 8.89 17.99
C LYS A 37 -7.52 8.58 17.54
N LYS A 38 -8.06 9.37 16.60
CA LYS A 38 -9.39 9.16 16.02
C LYS A 38 -9.50 7.81 15.31
N ALA A 39 -8.48 7.41 14.56
CA ALA A 39 -8.45 6.12 13.88
C ALA A 39 -8.40 4.97 14.89
N LYS A 40 -7.55 5.08 15.93
CA LYS A 40 -7.45 4.10 17.00
C LYS A 40 -8.78 3.89 17.73
N GLU A 41 -9.46 4.98 18.11
CA GLU A 41 -10.76 4.92 18.77
C GLU A 41 -11.83 4.24 17.91
N VAL A 42 -11.89 4.59 16.62
CA VAL A 42 -12.87 3.98 15.69
C VAL A 42 -12.60 2.50 15.48
N ILE A 43 -11.33 2.09 15.32
CA ILE A 43 -10.95 0.68 15.19
C ILE A 43 -11.37 -0.10 16.43
N LEU A 44 -10.99 0.37 17.63
CA LEU A 44 -11.32 -0.29 18.89
C LEU A 44 -12.83 -0.41 19.11
N LYS A 45 -13.59 0.65 18.81
CA LYS A 45 -15.05 0.66 18.94
C LYS A 45 -15.76 -0.30 17.99
N ASN A 46 -15.12 -0.69 16.88
CA ASN A 46 -15.74 -1.50 15.83
C ASN A 46 -15.04 -2.84 15.62
N LEU A 47 -14.19 -3.28 16.56
CA LEU A 47 -13.36 -4.48 16.39
C LEU A 47 -14.19 -5.74 16.09
N ASP A 48 -15.36 -5.88 16.71
CA ASP A 48 -16.27 -7.02 16.51
C ASP A 48 -16.75 -7.16 15.05
N LYS A 49 -16.75 -6.06 14.28
CA LYS A 49 -17.19 -6.06 12.87
C LYS A 49 -16.22 -6.79 11.94
N ILE A 50 -14.99 -7.09 12.36
CA ILE A 50 -14.02 -7.85 11.57
C ILE A 50 -14.52 -9.27 11.26
N SER A 51 -15.48 -9.78 12.04
CA SER A 51 -16.13 -11.07 11.79
C SER A 51 -16.97 -11.10 10.50
N TYR A 52 -17.26 -9.95 9.91
CA TYR A 52 -18.00 -9.82 8.66
C TYR A 52 -17.07 -9.44 7.51
N TYR A 53 -17.40 -9.91 6.30
CA TYR A 53 -16.78 -9.37 5.10
C TYR A 53 -17.05 -7.86 4.99
N PRO A 54 -16.09 -7.05 4.53
CA PRO A 54 -16.33 -5.65 4.25
C PRO A 54 -17.36 -5.50 3.12
N ASP A 55 -17.99 -4.33 3.05
CA ASP A 55 -18.79 -3.94 1.88
C ASP A 55 -17.92 -4.07 0.61
N PRO A 56 -18.28 -4.96 -0.34
CA PRO A 56 -17.47 -5.21 -1.53
C PRO A 56 -17.35 -3.98 -2.44
N LYS A 57 -18.25 -3.01 -2.31
CA LYS A 57 -18.21 -1.76 -3.07
C LYS A 57 -17.55 -0.62 -2.32
N ALA A 58 -17.41 -0.74 -1.00
CA ALA A 58 -16.88 0.30 -0.11
C ALA A 58 -17.49 1.70 -0.36
N GLU A 59 -18.80 1.75 -0.64
CA GLU A 59 -19.50 2.95 -1.15
C GLU A 59 -19.31 4.16 -0.21
N THR A 60 -19.38 3.89 1.10
CA THR A 60 -19.21 4.94 2.12
C THR A 60 -17.81 5.56 2.11
N LEU A 61 -16.76 4.76 1.88
CA LEU A 61 -15.39 5.26 1.84
C LEU A 61 -15.14 6.07 0.56
N ILE A 62 -15.59 5.56 -0.58
CA ILE A 62 -15.50 6.25 -1.88
C ILE A 62 -16.14 7.64 -1.80
N ARG A 63 -17.40 7.72 -1.35
CA ARG A 63 -18.11 9.00 -1.18
C ARG A 63 -17.38 9.98 -0.27
N LYS A 64 -16.78 9.50 0.83
CA LYS A 64 -16.03 10.36 1.76
C LYS A 64 -14.73 10.88 1.16
N ILE A 65 -14.03 10.08 0.37
CA ILE A 65 -12.82 10.50 -0.34
C ILE A 65 -13.18 11.51 -1.44
N ALA A 66 -14.23 11.23 -2.22
CA ALA A 66 -14.75 12.12 -3.26
C ALA A 66 -15.09 13.51 -2.69
N GLN A 67 -15.84 13.54 -1.59
CA GLN A 67 -16.19 14.78 -0.89
C GLN A 67 -14.96 15.53 -0.39
N TYR A 68 -13.95 14.83 0.15
CA TYR A 68 -12.74 15.45 0.69
C TYR A 68 -11.91 16.12 -0.42
N TRP A 69 -11.77 15.47 -1.58
CA TRP A 69 -10.97 15.97 -2.70
C TRP A 69 -11.75 16.82 -3.71
N GLY A 70 -13.08 16.87 -3.62
CA GLY A 70 -13.93 17.60 -4.57
C GLY A 70 -13.95 17.00 -5.97
N ILE A 71 -13.87 15.66 -6.07
CA ILE A 71 -13.87 14.91 -7.34
C ILE A 71 -15.07 13.96 -7.42
N SER A 72 -15.37 13.42 -8.60
CA SER A 72 -16.47 12.46 -8.77
C SER A 72 -16.11 11.09 -8.18
N GLU A 73 -17.11 10.37 -7.68
CA GLU A 73 -16.94 9.03 -7.10
C GLU A 73 -16.41 8.02 -8.13
N GLU A 74 -16.79 8.17 -9.40
CA GLU A 74 -16.34 7.36 -10.53
C GLU A 74 -14.84 7.49 -10.82
N SER A 75 -14.19 8.53 -10.28
CA SER A 75 -12.74 8.75 -10.43
C SER A 75 -11.91 8.02 -9.36
N ILE A 76 -12.55 7.25 -8.47
CA ILE A 76 -11.90 6.63 -7.31
C ILE A 76 -11.94 5.11 -7.44
N LEU A 77 -10.76 4.50 -7.33
CA LEU A 77 -10.61 3.06 -7.18
C LEU A 77 -9.85 2.78 -5.88
N LEU A 78 -10.42 1.91 -5.05
CA LEU A 78 -9.78 1.46 -3.82
C LEU A 78 -8.94 0.21 -4.10
N GLY A 79 -7.75 0.14 -3.50
CA GLY A 79 -6.86 -1.02 -3.57
C GLY A 79 -6.32 -1.38 -2.20
N ASN A 80 -5.79 -2.60 -2.07
CA ASN A 80 -5.17 -3.08 -0.84
C ASN A 80 -3.73 -2.55 -0.73
N GLY A 81 -3.59 -1.23 -0.61
CA GLY A 81 -2.33 -0.50 -0.70
C GLY A 81 -1.97 -0.06 -2.12
N SER A 82 -1.08 0.94 -2.23
CA SER A 82 -0.69 1.54 -3.52
C SER A 82 -0.01 0.55 -4.46
N VAL A 83 0.77 -0.40 -3.93
CA VAL A 83 1.41 -1.47 -4.73
C VAL A 83 0.38 -2.28 -5.50
N ASN A 84 -0.75 -2.63 -4.87
CA ASN A 84 -1.81 -3.36 -5.56
C ASN A 84 -2.38 -2.55 -6.75
N LEU A 85 -2.56 -1.24 -6.59
CA LEU A 85 -3.03 -0.36 -7.67
C LEU A 85 -2.01 -0.22 -8.80
N ILE A 86 -0.70 -0.18 -8.49
CA ILE A 86 0.38 -0.15 -9.49
C ILE A 86 0.34 -1.40 -10.38
N TYR A 87 0.14 -2.59 -9.79
CA TYR A 87 -0.01 -3.82 -10.58
C TYR A 87 -1.32 -3.84 -11.35
N LEU A 88 -2.41 -3.38 -10.73
CA LEU A 88 -3.72 -3.38 -11.38
C LEU A 88 -3.73 -2.53 -12.65
N ILE A 89 -3.10 -1.33 -12.62
CA ILE A 89 -3.06 -0.47 -13.80
C ILE A 89 -2.22 -1.08 -14.93
N THR A 90 -1.10 -1.75 -14.62
CA THR A 90 -0.29 -2.42 -15.65
C THR A 90 -1.04 -3.61 -16.26
N PHE A 91 -1.76 -4.40 -15.46
CA PHE A 91 -2.58 -5.50 -15.97
C PHE A 91 -3.80 -5.05 -16.76
N ALA A 92 -4.43 -3.93 -16.39
CA ALA A 92 -5.57 -3.38 -17.10
C ALA A 92 -5.17 -2.80 -18.47
N TYR A 93 -4.05 -2.08 -18.53
CA TYR A 93 -3.62 -1.40 -19.75
C TYR A 93 -2.71 -2.25 -20.66
N ARG A 94 -1.97 -3.21 -20.09
CA ARG A 94 -0.97 -4.06 -20.78
C ARG A 94 -0.05 -3.27 -21.72
N PRO A 95 0.72 -2.31 -21.20
CA PRO A 95 1.61 -1.50 -22.02
C PRO A 95 2.69 -2.38 -22.67
N LYS A 96 2.91 -2.22 -23.98
CA LYS A 96 4.05 -2.84 -24.69
C LYS A 96 5.39 -2.21 -24.31
N THR A 97 5.37 -0.92 -23.97
CA THR A 97 6.55 -0.15 -23.56
C THR A 97 6.17 0.75 -22.41
N ALA A 98 7.01 0.80 -21.37
CA ALA A 98 6.86 1.69 -20.23
C ALA A 98 8.17 2.45 -20.00
N LEU A 99 8.08 3.74 -19.71
CA LEU A 99 9.21 4.56 -19.29
C LEU A 99 9.21 4.65 -17.76
N ILE A 100 10.34 4.30 -17.14
CA ILE A 100 10.51 4.33 -15.69
C ILE A 100 11.79 5.13 -15.39
N PRO A 101 11.71 6.29 -14.71
CA PRO A 101 12.88 7.09 -14.37
C PRO A 101 13.67 6.44 -13.23
N GLU A 102 15.00 6.49 -13.29
CA GLU A 102 15.87 5.95 -12.22
C GLU A 102 16.70 7.05 -11.54
N PRO A 103 16.84 7.01 -10.20
CA PRO A 103 16.29 6.00 -9.27
C PRO A 103 14.81 6.23 -8.91
N THR A 104 14.04 5.15 -8.81
CA THR A 104 12.64 5.18 -8.36
C THR A 104 12.25 3.87 -7.65
N PHE A 105 10.99 3.77 -7.24
CA PHE A 105 10.44 2.60 -6.58
C PHE A 105 10.42 1.36 -7.50
N SER A 106 11.04 0.27 -7.07
CA SER A 106 11.27 -0.93 -7.89
C SER A 106 9.99 -1.66 -8.33
N GLU A 107 8.86 -1.46 -7.63
CA GLU A 107 7.60 -2.12 -8.00
C GLU A 107 7.05 -1.65 -9.34
N TYR A 108 7.41 -0.45 -9.84
CA TYR A 108 7.00 -0.03 -11.18
C TYR A 108 7.56 -0.98 -12.25
N GLU A 109 8.86 -1.29 -12.18
CA GLU A 109 9.51 -2.18 -13.15
C GLU A 109 8.95 -3.61 -13.05
N ARG A 110 8.79 -4.11 -11.82
CA ARG A 110 8.23 -5.45 -11.56
C ARG A 110 6.79 -5.57 -12.08
N ALA A 111 5.96 -4.57 -11.83
CA ALA A 111 4.57 -4.54 -12.30
C ALA A 111 4.48 -4.48 -13.83
N SER A 112 5.34 -3.70 -14.49
CA SER A 112 5.40 -3.64 -15.95
C SER A 112 5.80 -4.98 -16.57
N LYS A 113 6.88 -5.61 -16.09
CA LYS A 113 7.35 -6.93 -16.55
C LYS A 113 6.29 -8.02 -16.37
N ASN A 114 5.57 -8.01 -15.24
CA ASN A 114 4.57 -9.03 -14.94
C ASN A 114 3.26 -8.89 -15.73
N SER A 115 3.01 -7.73 -16.36
CA SER A 115 1.78 -7.48 -17.12
C SER A 115 1.79 -8.04 -18.56
N GLY A 116 2.87 -8.72 -18.97
CA GLY A 116 2.99 -9.38 -20.27
C GLY A 116 3.53 -8.45 -21.36
N SER A 117 4.62 -7.73 -21.06
CA SER A 117 5.42 -7.03 -22.07
C SER A 117 6.41 -7.97 -22.74
#